data_AF-A0A1E5SVU2-F1
#
_entry.id   AF-A0A1E5SVU2-F1
#
_cell.length_a   1.000
_cell.length_b   1.000
_cell.length_c   1.000
_cell.angle_alpha   90.00
_cell.angle_beta   90.00
_cell.angle_gamma   90.00
#
_symmetry.space_group_name_H-M   'P 1'
#
loop_
_entity.id
_entity.type
_entity.pdbx_description
1 polymer ?
#
loop_
_entity_poly.entity_id
_entity_poly.type
_entity_poly.pdbx_seq_one_letter_code
_entity_poly.pdbx_strand_id
1 'polypeptide(L)' 'MLEYFKIILSKVSFDKKLFERELRKAIKSLVEDELNELKNWCYAQFGKVYGPIIDRQFVLTQ' A
#
# COMPACT_ATOMS: atom_id res chain seq x y z
N MET A 1 2.14 -9.31 -9.80
CA MET A 1 1.29 -8.08 -9.89
C MET A 1 1.82 -6.97 -8.99
N LEU A 2 2.63 -7.30 -7.98
CA LEU A 2 3.17 -6.36 -7.00
C LEU A 2 3.86 -5.12 -7.59
N GLU A 3 4.79 -5.28 -8.53
CA GLU A 3 5.56 -4.15 -9.11
C GLU A 3 4.67 -3.11 -9.79
N TYR A 4 3.57 -3.54 -10.42
CA TYR A 4 2.58 -2.62 -10.98
C TYR A 4 1.97 -1.74 -9.90
N PHE A 5 1.56 -2.32 -8.76
CA PHE A 5 1.01 -1.55 -7.66
C PHE A 5 2.03 -0.64 -6.99
N LYS A 6 3.30 -1.06 -6.85
CA LYS A 6 4.38 -0.18 -6.35
C LYS A 6 4.51 1.07 -7.22
N ILE A 7 4.49 0.93 -8.55
CA ILE A 7 4.52 2.07 -9.49
C ILE A 7 3.31 2.98 -9.30
N ILE A 8 2.10 2.42 -9.23
CA ILE A 8 0.88 3.22 -9.06
C ILE A 8 0.92 3.97 -7.74
N LEU A 9 1.23 3.30 -6.63
CA LEU A 9 1.31 3.89 -5.29
C LEU A 9 2.29 5.05 -5.24
N SER A 10 3.47 4.90 -5.84
CA SER A 10 4.46 5.99 -5.97
C SER A 10 3.94 7.16 -6.82
N LYS A 11 3.22 6.89 -7.91
CA LYS A 11 2.65 7.96 -8.74
C LYS A 11 1.55 8.72 -8.05
N VAL A 12 0.77 8.08 -7.18
CA VAL A 12 -0.36 8.70 -6.49
C VAL A 12 -0.05 9.19 -5.08
N SER A 13 1.18 9.01 -4.59
CA SER A 13 1.57 9.35 -3.22
C SER A 13 1.62 10.86 -2.93
N PHE A 14 1.27 11.71 -3.90
CA PHE A 14 1.08 13.15 -3.68
C PHE A 14 -0.28 13.47 -3.07
N ASP A 15 -1.28 12.57 -3.20
CA ASP A 15 -2.62 12.76 -2.66
C ASP A 15 -2.97 11.62 -1.69
N LYS A 16 -3.28 11.99 -0.45
CA LYS A 16 -3.58 11.06 0.63
C LYS A 16 -4.76 10.12 0.31
N LYS A 17 -5.84 10.66 -0.25
CA LYS A 17 -7.07 9.89 -0.55
C LYS A 17 -6.83 8.94 -1.72
N LEU A 18 -6.08 9.40 -2.73
CA LEU A 18 -5.74 8.61 -3.89
C LEU A 18 -4.80 7.46 -3.51
N PHE A 19 -3.76 7.74 -2.72
CA PHE A 19 -2.87 6.71 -2.17
C PHE A 19 -3.65 5.64 -1.42
N GLU A 20 -4.51 6.03 -0.48
CA GLU A 20 -5.32 5.08 0.30
C GLU A 20 -6.24 4.23 -0.61
N ARG A 21 -6.83 4.83 -1.64
CA ARG A 21 -7.70 4.12 -2.59
C ARG A 21 -6.94 3.08 -3.40
N GLU A 22 -5.78 3.43 -3.94
CA GLU A 22 -4.98 2.50 -4.74
C GLU A 22 -4.31 1.42 -3.87
N LEU A 23 -3.95 1.75 -2.62
CA LEU A 23 -3.46 0.76 -1.64
C LEU A 23 -4.51 -0.31 -1.34
N ARG A 24 -5.78 0.08 -1.16
CA ARG A 24 -6.88 -0.89 -1.00
C ARG A 24 -7.04 -1.81 -2.20
N LYS A 25 -6.83 -1.31 -3.42
CA LYS A 25 -6.89 -2.16 -4.62
C LYS A 25 -5.74 -3.16 -4.63
N ALA A 26 -4.51 -2.69 -4.35
CA ALA A 26 -3.34 -3.55 -4.26
C ALA A 26 -3.57 -4.69 -3.26
N ILE A 27 -4.06 -4.35 -2.06
CA ILE A 27 -4.32 -5.32 -1.01
C ILE A 27 -5.35 -6.39 -1.41
N LYS A 28 -6.38 -6.01 -2.17
CA LYS A 28 -7.40 -6.97 -2.65
C LYS A 28 -6.95 -7.81 -3.85
N SER A 29 -5.89 -7.41 -4.55
CA SER A 29 -5.47 -8.02 -5.81
C SER A 29 -4.25 -8.92 -5.69
N LEU A 30 -3.49 -8.81 -4.61
CA LEU A 30 -2.25 -9.54 -4.40
C LEU A 30 -2.46 -10.79 -3.56
N VAL A 31 -1.63 -11.80 -3.81
CA VAL A 31 -1.57 -13.01 -2.97
C VAL A 31 -0.77 -12.73 -1.69
N GLU A 32 -0.86 -13.62 -0.70
CA GLU A 32 -0.30 -13.41 0.64
C GLU A 32 1.20 -13.07 0.65
N ASP A 33 2.02 -13.77 -0.13
CA ASP A 33 3.45 -13.48 -0.24
C ASP A 33 3.72 -12.07 -0.79
N GLU A 34 2.99 -11.67 -1.84
CA GLU A 34 3.08 -10.33 -2.42
C GLU A 34 2.54 -9.26 -1.46
N LEU A 35 1.55 -9.58 -0.62
CA LEU A 35 1.01 -8.66 0.39
C LEU A 35 2.02 -8.36 1.49
N ASN A 36 2.73 -9.38 1.97
CA ASN A 36 3.78 -9.22 2.97
C ASN A 36 4.91 -8.33 2.43
N GLU A 37 5.31 -8.54 1.17
CA GLU A 37 6.29 -7.69 0.51
C GLU A 37 5.78 -6.26 0.30
N LEU A 38 4.53 -6.10 -0.16
CA LEU A 38 3.91 -4.79 -0.33
C LEU A 38 3.89 -4.00 0.99
N LYS A 39 3.50 -4.66 2.10
CA LYS A 39 3.43 -4.05 3.43
C LYS A 39 4.77 -3.47 3.83
N ASN A 40 5.83 -4.28 3.78
CA ASN A 40 7.19 -3.86 4.13
C ASN A 40 7.66 -2.69 3.26
N TRP A 41 7.39 -2.77 1.97
CA TRP A 41 7.73 -1.71 1.03
C TRP A 41 6.98 -0.40 1.30
N CYS A 42 5.67 -0.45 1.59
CA CYS A 42 4.86 0.72 1.93
C CYS A 42 5.39 1.43 3.18
N TYR A 43 5.76 0.69 4.24
CA TYR A 43 6.36 1.31 5.43
C TYR A 43 7.71 1.95 5.11
N ALA A 44 8.56 1.28 4.33
CA ALA A 44 9.88 1.81 3.97
C ALA A 44 9.79 3.11 3.15
N GLN A 45 8.87 3.19 2.17
CA GLN A 45 8.74 4.35 1.28
C GLN A 45 7.88 5.47 1.87
N PHE A 46 6.76 5.11 2.51
CA PHE A 46 5.72 6.07 2.88
C PHE A 46 5.41 6.08 4.37
N GLY A 47 6.05 5.26 5.20
CA GLY A 47 5.74 5.16 6.63
C GLY A 47 5.80 6.48 7.38
N LYS A 48 6.74 7.37 7.02
CA LYS A 48 6.87 8.71 7.63
C LYS A 48 5.67 9.62 7.36
N VAL A 49 5.01 9.48 6.21
CA VAL A 49 3.93 10.38 5.77
C VAL A 49 2.55 9.73 5.95
N TYR A 50 2.47 8.43 5.69
CA TYR A 50 1.23 7.67 5.60
C TYR A 50 1.16 6.47 6.55
N GLY A 51 2.05 6.38 7.54
CA GLY A 51 2.03 5.31 8.56
C GLY A 51 0.63 4.94 9.07
N PRO A 52 -0.17 5.91 9.57
CA PRO A 52 -1.52 5.61 10.07
C PRO A 52 -2.49 5.05 9.01
N ILE A 53 -2.29 5.38 7.73
CA ILE A 53 -3.09 4.80 6.63
C ILE A 53 -2.64 3.37 6.38
N ILE A 54 -1.33 3.14 6.30
CA ILE A 54 -0.74 1.82 6.06
C ILE A 54 -1.17 0.86 7.18
N ASP A 55 -1.03 1.28 8.45
CA ASP A 55 -1.47 0.51 9.63
C ASP A 55 -2.94 0.10 9.48
N ARG A 56 -3.81 1.08 9.21
CA ARG A 56 -5.25 0.82 9.08
C ARG A 56 -5.57 -0.17 7.96
N GLN A 57 -4.94 -0.03 6.80
CA GLN A 57 -5.26 -0.90 5.66
C GLN A 57 -4.77 -2.33 5.87
N PHE A 58 -3.60 -2.54 6.48
CA PHE A 58 -3.08 -3.89 6.72
C PHE A 58 -3.63 -4.56 8.00
N VAL A 59 -4.16 -3.80 8.96
CA VAL A 59 -4.88 -4.37 10.13
C VAL A 59 -6.28 -4.85 9.77
N LEU A 60 -6.99 -4.15 8.87
CA LEU A 60 -8.35 -4.51 8.44
C LEU A 60 -8.42 -5.72 7.51
N THR A 61 -7.29 -6.30 7.11
CA THR A 61 -7.22 -7.38 6.11
C THR A 61 -6.69 -8.71 6.69
N GLN A 62 -6.80 -8.89 8.01
CA GLN A 62 -6.71 -10.22 8.65
C GLN A 62 -8.09 -10.83 8.81
#